data_AF-A0A3D3UZ41-F1
#
_entry.id   AF-A0A3D3UZ41-F1
#
_cell.length_a   1.000
_cell.length_b   1.000
_cell.length_c   1.000
_cell.angle_alpha   90.00
_cell.angle_beta   90.00
_cell.angle_gamma   90.00
#
_symmetry.space_group_name_H-M   'P 1'
#
loop_
_entity.id
_entity.type
_entity.pdbx_description
1 polymer ?
#
loop_
_entity_poly.entity_id
_entity_poly.type
_entity_poly.pdbx_seq_one_letter_code
_entity_poly.pdbx_strand_id
1 'polypeptide(L)'
;MNPEMRAQIRDVDLGQIQEQFRGAEYRKLVQQHLRKVGVLLELALSGAGEALTDQERNVAEVLIDEYNRMGYNSAFWHRDLGDVFQEICNRFAELMSQVGTTADDKVKFNVFQIITMNFALQARDQKELRKFAGIRRSLLFR
;
A
#
# COMPACT_ATOMS: atom_id res chain seq x y z
N MET A 1 26.94 -3.70 -18.54
CA MET A 1 26.31 -3.28 -17.27
C MET A 1 26.30 -4.51 -16.38
N ASN A 2 27.04 -4.52 -15.26
CA ASN A 2 27.31 -5.74 -14.48
C ASN A 2 26.03 -6.21 -13.74
N PRO A 3 25.51 -7.44 -13.96
CA PRO A 3 24.35 -7.96 -13.25
C PRO A 3 24.49 -8.00 -11.72
N GLU A 4 25.74 -8.00 -11.22
CA GLU A 4 26.05 -8.07 -9.78
C GLU A 4 25.73 -6.77 -9.02
N MET A 5 25.57 -5.63 -9.70
CA MET A 5 25.18 -4.36 -9.05
C MET A 5 23.67 -4.23 -8.78
N ARG A 6 22.85 -5.21 -9.18
CA ARG A 6 21.42 -5.28 -8.79
C ARG A 6 21.20 -5.88 -7.40
N ALA A 7 22.24 -6.43 -6.77
CA ALA A 7 22.13 -7.21 -5.54
C ALA A 7 22.53 -6.45 -4.26
N GLN A 8 21.94 -5.28 -4.04
CA GLN A 8 21.87 -4.69 -2.69
C GLN A 8 20.42 -4.34 -2.36
N ILE A 9 19.58 -5.36 -2.32
CA ILE A 9 18.27 -5.29 -1.68
C ILE A 9 18.47 -5.94 -0.31
N ARG A 10 18.29 -5.17 0.77
CA ARG A 10 17.99 -5.75 2.07
C ARG A 10 16.74 -6.62 1.84
N ASP A 11 16.89 -7.92 1.99
CA ASP A 11 15.85 -8.90 1.71
C ASP A 11 14.55 -8.47 2.40
N VAL A 12 13.47 -8.35 1.64
CA VAL A 12 12.17 -7.93 2.19
C VAL A 12 11.48 -9.19 2.69
N ASP A 13 11.49 -9.39 4.00
CA ASP A 13 10.80 -10.50 4.65
C ASP A 13 9.36 -10.08 5.00
N LEU A 14 8.38 -10.58 4.23
CA LEU A 14 6.97 -10.27 4.47
C LEU A 14 6.47 -10.82 5.81
N GLY A 15 6.98 -11.94 6.28
CA GLY A 15 6.60 -12.50 7.58
C GLY A 15 7.04 -11.60 8.73
N GLN A 16 8.28 -11.09 8.66
CA GLN A 16 8.77 -10.13 9.64
C GLN A 16 7.98 -8.81 9.62
N ILE A 17 7.64 -8.31 8.43
CA ILE A 17 6.85 -7.08 8.29
C ILE A 17 5.43 -7.27 8.81
N GLN A 18 4.79 -8.40 8.49
CA GLN A 18 3.46 -8.74 8.99
C GLN A 18 3.43 -8.72 10.51
N GLU A 19 4.42 -9.33 11.17
CA GLU A 19 4.48 -9.39 12.62
C GLU A 19 4.69 -8.00 13.24
N GLN A 20 5.53 -7.15 12.63
CA GLN A 20 5.69 -5.75 13.05
C GLN A 20 4.40 -4.93 12.94
N PHE A 21 3.50 -5.34 12.05
CA PHE A 21 2.23 -4.67 11.80
C PHE A 21 1.08 -5.16 12.68
N ARG A 22 1.22 -6.31 13.34
CA ARG A 22 0.16 -6.85 14.22
C ARG A 22 -0.18 -5.93 15.38
N GLY A 23 -1.46 -5.92 15.75
CA GLY A 23 -2.02 -5.11 16.84
C GLY A 23 -2.26 -3.64 16.49
N ALA A 24 -1.86 -3.18 15.30
CA ALA A 24 -2.18 -1.85 14.80
C ALA A 24 -3.42 -1.89 13.89
N GLU A 25 -4.26 -0.85 13.93
CA GLU A 25 -5.35 -0.72 12.97
C GLU A 25 -4.83 -0.16 11.64
N TYR A 26 -5.32 -0.66 10.51
CA TYR A 26 -4.91 -0.24 9.17
C TYR A 26 -4.96 1.28 8.96
N ARG A 27 -6.03 1.95 9.42
CA ARG A 27 -6.17 3.42 9.34
C ARG A 27 -4.99 4.20 9.94
N LYS A 28 -4.28 3.63 10.92
CA LYS A 28 -3.13 4.29 11.56
C LYS A 28 -1.99 4.43 10.56
N LEU A 29 -1.75 3.44 9.72
CA LEU A 29 -0.72 3.50 8.69
C LEU A 29 -1.08 4.55 7.63
N VAL A 30 -2.32 4.53 7.14
CA VAL A 30 -2.81 5.53 6.18
C VAL A 30 -2.67 6.96 6.74
N GLN A 31 -3.01 7.15 8.02
CA GLN A 31 -2.82 8.43 8.69
C GLN A 31 -1.32 8.81 8.81
N GLN A 32 -0.43 7.84 9.01
CA GLN A 32 1.01 8.10 9.04
C GLN A 32 1.53 8.56 7.67
N HIS A 33 1.12 7.93 6.57
CA HIS A 33 1.48 8.38 5.22
C HIS A 33 0.95 9.78 4.93
N LEU A 34 -0.32 10.05 5.28
CA LEU A 34 -0.90 11.39 5.15
C LEU A 34 -0.12 12.46 5.93
N ARG A 35 0.44 12.11 7.10
CA ARG A 35 1.23 13.03 7.94
C ARG A 35 2.66 13.23 7.44
N LYS A 36 3.35 12.13 7.11
CA LYS A 36 4.78 12.15 6.81
C LYS A 36 5.08 12.55 5.38
N VAL A 37 4.27 12.06 4.43
CA VAL A 37 4.51 12.25 3.00
C VAL A 37 3.70 13.44 2.50
N GLY A 38 2.47 13.62 2.98
CA GLY A 38 1.68 14.84 2.80
C GLY A 38 1.61 15.30 1.34
N VAL A 39 2.27 16.44 1.04
CA VAL A 39 2.31 17.03 -0.31
C VAL A 39 3.10 16.21 -1.33
N LEU A 40 4.01 15.34 -0.88
CA LEU A 40 4.83 14.49 -1.75
C LEU A 40 4.16 13.14 -2.08
N LEU A 41 2.91 12.92 -1.67
CA LEU A 41 2.23 11.62 -1.87
C LEU A 41 2.11 11.24 -3.34
N GLU A 42 1.82 12.20 -4.20
CA GLU A 42 1.72 11.98 -5.66
C GLU A 42 3.09 11.58 -6.25
N LEU A 43 4.16 12.26 -5.83
CA LEU A 43 5.52 11.93 -6.25
C LEU A 43 5.95 10.54 -5.74
N ALA A 44 5.63 10.21 -4.48
CA ALA A 44 5.94 8.92 -3.90
C ALA A 44 5.15 7.78 -4.58
N LEU A 45 3.89 8.01 -4.94
CA LEU A 45 3.07 7.08 -5.72
C LEU A 45 3.64 6.88 -7.13
N SER A 46 4.00 7.96 -7.83
CA SER A 46 4.63 7.88 -9.16
C SER A 46 5.90 7.05 -9.11
N GLY A 47 6.82 7.37 -8.17
CA GLY A 47 8.08 6.65 -8.03
C GLY A 47 7.91 5.18 -7.65
N ALA A 48 6.91 4.86 -6.82
CA ALA A 48 6.59 3.47 -6.48
C ALA A 48 6.00 2.70 -7.69
N GLY A 49 5.16 3.35 -8.50
CA GLY A 49 4.60 2.77 -9.73
C GLY A 49 5.63 2.57 -10.84
N GLU A 50 6.65 3.43 -10.92
CA GLU A 50 7.78 3.30 -11.85
C GLU A 50 8.68 2.09 -11.54
N ALA A 51 8.68 1.62 -10.29
CA ALA A 51 9.42 0.43 -9.89
C ALA A 51 8.73 -0.89 -10.30
N LEU A 52 7.49 -0.82 -10.80
CA LEU A 52 6.73 -1.96 -11.29
C LEU A 52 6.89 -2.11 -12.81
N THR A 53 6.96 -3.35 -13.28
CA THR A 53 6.76 -3.69 -14.69
C THR A 53 5.33 -3.38 -15.12
N ASP A 54 5.08 -3.28 -16.43
CA ASP A 54 3.73 -3.01 -16.96
C ASP A 54 2.71 -4.08 -16.51
N GLN A 55 3.14 -5.35 -16.45
CA GLN A 55 2.28 -6.44 -15.98
C GLN A 55 1.91 -6.28 -14.50
N GLU A 56 2.89 -5.98 -13.65
CA GLU A 56 2.67 -5.75 -12.21
C GLU A 56 1.81 -4.52 -11.98
N ARG A 57 1.99 -3.48 -12.79
CA ARG A 57 1.18 -2.25 -12.72
C ARG A 57 -0.28 -2.52 -13.06
N ASN A 58 -0.55 -3.25 -14.15
CA ASN A 58 -1.91 -3.63 -14.53
C ASN A 58 -2.61 -4.43 -13.42
N VAL A 59 -1.90 -5.37 -12.79
CA VAL A 59 -2.45 -6.13 -11.66
C VAL A 59 -2.65 -5.26 -10.41
N ALA A 60 -1.71 -4.35 -10.14
CA ALA A 60 -1.83 -3.40 -9.03
C ALA A 60 -3.02 -2.45 -9.21
N GLU A 61 -3.33 -2.01 -10.44
CA GLU A 61 -4.51 -1.19 -10.75
C GLU A 61 -5.82 -1.93 -10.42
N VAL A 62 -5.92 -3.21 -10.79
CA VAL A 62 -7.07 -4.06 -10.43
C VAL A 62 -7.26 -4.13 -8.90
N LEU A 63 -6.16 -4.31 -8.17
CA LEU A 63 -6.18 -4.30 -6.70
C LEU A 63 -6.57 -2.94 -6.12
N ILE A 64 -6.04 -1.85 -6.67
CA ILE A 64 -6.39 -0.50 -6.24
C ILE A 64 -7.91 -0.31 -6.36
N ASP A 65 -8.51 -0.72 -7.47
CA ASP A 65 -9.97 -0.65 -7.65
C ASP A 65 -10.74 -1.54 -6.68
N GLU A 66 -10.27 -2.77 -6.43
CA GLU A 66 -10.86 -3.69 -5.45
C GLU A 66 -10.85 -3.08 -4.04
N TYR A 67 -9.70 -2.58 -3.60
CA TYR A 67 -9.55 -2.01 -2.27
C TYR A 67 -10.24 -0.65 -2.14
N ASN A 68 -10.29 0.17 -3.19
CA ASN A 68 -11.10 1.40 -3.19
C ASN A 68 -12.55 1.10 -2.85
N ARG A 69 -13.12 0.00 -3.37
CA ARG A 69 -14.46 -0.46 -2.99
C ARG A 69 -14.54 -0.87 -1.52
N MET A 70 -13.52 -1.59 -1.02
CA MET A 70 -13.43 -1.94 0.41
C MET A 70 -13.30 -0.71 1.31
N GLY A 71 -12.73 0.39 0.83
CA GLY A 71 -12.63 1.66 1.55
C GLY A 71 -13.99 2.26 1.96
N TYR A 72 -15.09 1.87 1.30
CA TYR A 72 -16.45 2.24 1.68
C TYR A 72 -17.04 1.38 2.81
N ASN A 73 -16.33 0.34 3.25
CA ASN A 73 -16.70 -0.44 4.44
C ASN A 73 -15.99 0.16 5.67
N SER A 74 -16.75 0.66 6.64
CA SER A 74 -16.17 1.26 7.85
C SER A 74 -15.31 0.25 8.63
N ALA A 75 -15.73 -1.02 8.70
CA ALA A 75 -15.02 -2.05 9.43
C ALA A 75 -13.61 -2.32 8.85
N PHE A 76 -13.41 -2.11 7.54
CA PHE A 76 -12.11 -2.29 6.89
C PHE A 76 -11.00 -1.46 7.54
N TRP A 77 -11.29 -0.21 7.88
CA TRP A 77 -10.32 0.73 8.46
C TRP A 77 -9.81 0.33 9.85
N HIS A 78 -10.59 -0.49 10.56
CA HIS A 78 -10.34 -0.95 11.92
C HIS A 78 -9.74 -2.36 11.98
N ARG A 79 -9.54 -3.01 10.82
CA ARG A 79 -8.88 -4.31 10.74
C ARG A 79 -7.42 -4.19 11.17
N ASP A 80 -6.90 -5.32 11.64
CA ASP A 80 -5.48 -5.48 11.95
C ASP A 80 -4.64 -5.20 10.70
N LEU A 81 -3.61 -4.37 10.85
CA LEU A 81 -2.73 -3.94 9.78
C LEU A 81 -1.91 -5.12 9.24
N GLY A 82 -1.49 -6.06 10.10
CA GLY A 82 -0.79 -7.26 9.66
C GLY A 82 -1.69 -8.16 8.82
N ASP A 83 -2.97 -8.28 9.18
CA ASP A 83 -3.94 -9.05 8.39
C ASP A 83 -4.24 -8.37 7.04
N VAL A 84 -4.45 -7.05 7.01
CA VAL A 84 -4.66 -6.30 5.75
C VAL A 84 -3.42 -6.37 4.86
N PHE A 85 -2.23 -6.27 5.45
CA PHE A 85 -0.96 -6.41 4.74
C PHE A 85 -0.84 -7.78 4.07
N GLN A 86 -1.05 -8.85 4.83
CA GLN A 86 -0.98 -10.21 4.31
C GLN A 86 -2.02 -10.46 3.23
N GLU A 87 -3.25 -9.97 3.42
CA GLU A 87 -4.34 -10.09 2.45
C GLU A 87 -3.98 -9.43 1.11
N ILE A 88 -3.46 -8.20 1.14
CA ILE A 88 -3.02 -7.49 -0.07
C ILE A 88 -1.89 -8.26 -0.78
N CYS A 89 -0.87 -8.68 -0.04
CA CYS A 89 0.27 -9.39 -0.62
C CYS A 89 -0.14 -10.74 -1.23
N ASN A 90 -1.02 -11.50 -0.56
CA ASN A 90 -1.54 -12.76 -1.08
C ASN A 90 -2.41 -12.53 -2.31
N ARG A 91 -3.31 -11.55 -2.26
CA ARG A 91 -4.21 -11.23 -3.37
C ARG A 91 -3.44 -10.81 -4.62
N PHE A 92 -2.37 -10.02 -4.44
CA PHE A 92 -1.47 -9.68 -5.54
C PHE A 92 -0.77 -10.92 -6.11
N ALA A 93 -0.24 -11.79 -5.26
CA ALA A 93 0.42 -13.03 -5.71
C ALA A 93 -0.55 -13.95 -6.48
N GLU A 94 -1.79 -14.07 -6.03
CA GLU A 94 -2.84 -14.84 -6.72
C GLU A 94 -3.12 -14.29 -8.13
N LEU A 95 -3.32 -12.97 -8.25
CA LEU A 95 -3.58 -12.33 -9.55
C LEU A 95 -2.37 -12.44 -10.48
N MET A 96 -1.16 -12.30 -9.95
CA MET A 96 0.07 -12.52 -10.71
C MET A 96 0.16 -13.96 -11.23
N SER A 97 -0.19 -14.94 -10.39
CA SER A 97 -0.24 -16.35 -10.81
C SER A 97 -1.28 -16.60 -11.90
N GLN A 98 -2.42 -15.91 -11.89
CA GLN A 98 -3.45 -16.03 -12.93
C GLN A 98 -2.98 -15.51 -14.29
N VAL A 99 -2.07 -14.53 -14.30
CA VAL A 99 -1.46 -13.99 -15.51
C VAL A 99 -0.12 -14.66 -15.85
N GLY A 100 0.16 -15.82 -15.23
CA GLY A 100 1.28 -16.69 -15.60
C GLY A 100 2.64 -16.26 -15.06
N THR A 101 2.68 -15.43 -14.02
CA THR A 101 3.93 -14.94 -13.42
C THR A 101 3.90 -15.02 -11.90
N THR A 102 5.04 -14.78 -11.25
CA THR A 102 5.17 -14.76 -9.80
C THR A 102 5.78 -13.44 -9.38
N ALA A 103 5.24 -12.83 -8.33
CA ALA A 103 5.82 -11.64 -7.72
C ALA A 103 6.81 -12.03 -6.62
N ASP A 104 7.95 -11.33 -6.57
CA ASP A 104 8.83 -11.36 -5.42
C ASP A 104 8.24 -10.55 -4.25
N ASP A 105 8.84 -10.71 -3.07
CA ASP A 105 8.35 -10.09 -1.84
C ASP A 105 8.51 -8.57 -1.82
N LYS A 106 9.54 -8.05 -2.49
CA LYS A 106 9.74 -6.60 -2.63
C LYS A 106 8.63 -5.98 -3.46
N VAL A 107 8.23 -6.62 -4.57
CA VAL A 107 7.13 -6.16 -5.42
C VAL A 107 5.81 -6.20 -4.65
N LYS A 108 5.51 -7.30 -3.94
CA LYS A 108 4.31 -7.40 -3.10
C LYS A 108 4.26 -6.29 -2.04
N PHE A 109 5.39 -6.00 -1.39
CA PHE A 109 5.49 -4.90 -0.44
C PHE A 109 5.27 -3.54 -1.10
N ASN A 110 5.85 -3.30 -2.28
CA ASN A 110 5.65 -2.06 -3.03
C ASN A 110 4.18 -1.84 -3.41
N VAL A 111 3.48 -2.88 -3.85
CA VAL A 111 2.05 -2.80 -4.18
C VAL A 111 1.23 -2.45 -2.94
N PHE A 112 1.53 -3.07 -1.79
CA PHE A 112 0.91 -2.68 -0.52
C PHE A 112 1.13 -1.21 -0.17
N GLN A 113 2.35 -0.69 -0.35
CA GLN A 113 2.67 0.72 -0.14
C GLN A 113 1.88 1.63 -1.10
N ILE A 114 1.78 1.25 -2.37
CA ILE A 114 1.00 2.01 -3.37
C ILE A 114 -0.47 2.09 -2.96
N ILE A 115 -1.10 0.97 -2.61
CA ILE A 115 -2.51 0.96 -2.17
C ILE A 115 -2.70 1.83 -0.92
N THR A 116 -1.80 1.71 0.06
CA THR A 116 -1.84 2.49 1.30
C THR A 116 -1.69 4.00 1.03
N MET A 117 -0.75 4.37 0.17
CA MET A 117 -0.53 5.77 -0.22
C MET A 117 -1.69 6.32 -1.06
N ASN A 118 -2.32 5.51 -1.91
CA ASN A 118 -3.51 5.89 -2.65
C ASN A 118 -4.67 6.21 -1.70
N PHE A 119 -4.88 5.41 -0.66
CA PHE A 119 -5.85 5.77 0.39
C PHE A 119 -5.45 7.03 1.15
N ALA A 120 -4.16 7.25 1.41
CA ALA A 120 -3.70 8.46 2.08
C ALA A 120 -3.97 9.70 1.20
N LEU A 121 -3.80 9.58 -0.12
CA LEU A 121 -4.11 10.62 -1.10
C LEU A 121 -5.61 10.92 -1.14
N GLN A 122 -6.45 9.90 -1.26
CA GLN A 122 -7.92 10.07 -1.19
C GLN A 122 -8.34 10.67 0.15
N ALA A 123 -7.75 10.21 1.25
CA ALA A 123 -7.97 10.78 2.57
C ALA A 123 -7.51 12.25 2.61
N ARG A 124 -6.45 12.68 1.93
CA ARG A 124 -6.04 14.10 1.85
C ARG A 124 -7.14 14.96 1.21
N ASP A 125 -7.72 14.47 0.11
CA ASP A 125 -8.59 15.28 -0.74
C ASP A 125 -10.07 15.17 -0.33
N GLN A 126 -10.48 14.04 0.27
CA GLN A 126 -11.86 13.75 0.63
C GLN A 126 -12.07 13.81 2.14
N LYS A 127 -12.58 14.95 2.63
CA LYS A 127 -12.85 15.17 4.06
C LYS A 127 -13.82 14.15 4.65
N GLU A 128 -14.85 13.77 3.91
CA GLU A 128 -15.86 12.83 4.40
C GLU A 128 -15.31 11.42 4.52
N LEU A 129 -14.48 10.97 3.57
CA LEU A 129 -13.74 9.70 3.67
C LEU A 129 -12.89 9.65 4.95
N ARG A 130 -12.16 10.73 5.26
CA ARG A 130 -11.36 10.78 6.51
C ARG A 130 -12.21 10.60 7.75
N LYS A 131 -13.33 11.31 7.84
CA LYS A 131 -14.23 11.21 9.00
C LYS A 131 -14.78 9.80 9.12
N PHE A 132 -15.25 9.25 8.00
CA PHE A 132 -15.80 7.90 7.90
C PHE A 132 -14.78 6.83 8.33
N ALA A 133 -13.54 6.94 7.86
CA ALA A 133 -12.43 6.04 8.19
C ALA A 133 -11.82 6.29 9.59
N GLY A 134 -12.25 7.34 10.29
CA GLY A 134 -11.65 7.76 11.57
C GLY A 134 -10.20 8.24 11.45
N ILE A 135 -9.79 8.75 10.28
CA ILE A 135 -8.45 9.29 10.01
C ILE A 135 -8.42 10.77 10.42
N ARG A 136 -7.48 11.14 11.30
CA ARG A 136 -7.32 12.53 11.74
C ARG A 136 -6.55 13.33 10.70
N ARG A 137 -7.05 14.53 10.39
CA ARG A 137 -6.33 15.51 9.54
C ARG A 137 -4.96 15.80 10.17
N SER A 138 -3.90 15.73 9.38
CA SER A 138 -2.61 16.28 9.80
C SER A 138 -2.76 17.81 9.83
N LEU A 139 -2.62 18.41 11.00
CA LEU A 139 -2.35 19.85 11.13
C LEU A 139 -0.87 20.03 10.79
N LEU A 140 -0.53 20.08 9.50
CA LEU A 140 0.72 20.67 9.08
C LEU A 140 0.36 21.99 8.40
N PHE A 141 1.01 23.06 8.87
CA PHE A 141 0.78 24.50 8.64
C PHE A 141 -0.22 25.17 9.59
N ARG A 142 0.29 25.59 10.76
CA ARG A 142 0.21 26.98 11.21
C ARG A 142 1.58 27.61 11.02
#